data_AF-A0A849HI52-F1
#
_entry.id   AF-A0A849HI52-F1
#
_cell.length_a   1.000
_cell.length_b   1.000
_cell.length_c   1.000
_cell.angle_alpha   90.00
_cell.angle_beta   90.00
_cell.angle_gamma   90.00
#
_symmetry.space_group_name_H-M   'P 1'
#
loop_
_entity.id
_entity.type
_entity.pdbx_description
1 polymer ?
#
loop_
_entity_poly.entity_id
_entity_poly.type
_entity_poly.pdbx_seq_one_letter_code
_entity_poly.pdbx_strand_id
1 'polypeptide(L)'
;VYIAFRVGKGYSASWRSHQRQIKSLLRRLGLGLLTVSSRGNVVPVLDPAPYKPRSSKTRRDRLLKEFTERIGDPETGGSPSQKRLTAYRQDVLRCARELAESGVMKVSHVRECTDVQRAGQILRDNHYGWFDRVKTGYYELSPKGHRELADWAEALEAFEPRSNPG
;
A
#
# COMPACT_ATOMS: atom_id res chain seq x y z
N VAL A 1 -7.27 26.67 -12.73
CA VAL A 1 -6.62 27.93 -12.29
C VAL A 1 -5.18 27.92 -12.76
N TYR A 2 -4.69 29.02 -13.33
CA TYR A 2 -3.32 29.17 -13.82
C TYR A 2 -2.56 30.23 -13.02
N ILE A 3 -1.29 30.00 -12.75
CA ILE A 3 -0.35 30.99 -12.24
C ILE A 3 0.56 31.42 -13.39
N ALA A 4 0.85 32.72 -13.49
CA ALA A 4 1.77 33.25 -14.50
C ALA A 4 3.10 33.65 -13.87
N PHE A 5 4.21 33.26 -14.50
CA PHE A 5 5.57 33.61 -14.07
C PHE A 5 6.33 34.32 -15.19
N ARG A 6 6.97 35.45 -14.89
CA ARG A 6 7.73 36.21 -15.88
C ARG A 6 9.11 35.60 -16.12
N VAL A 7 9.46 35.32 -17.38
CA VAL A 7 10.76 34.77 -17.78
C VAL A 7 11.58 35.80 -18.57
N GLY A 8 12.86 35.98 -18.22
CA GLY A 8 13.77 36.96 -18.84
C GLY A 8 15.13 37.07 -18.14
N LYS A 9 16.02 37.95 -18.64
CA LYS A 9 17.36 38.22 -18.06
C LYS A 9 17.17 38.75 -16.62
N GLY A 10 17.79 38.11 -15.62
CA GLY A 10 17.63 38.44 -14.19
C GLY A 10 16.53 37.67 -13.45
N TYR A 11 15.42 37.29 -14.12
CA TYR A 11 14.28 36.59 -13.49
C TYR A 11 14.28 35.07 -13.74
N SER A 12 15.10 34.58 -14.68
CA SER A 12 15.12 33.17 -15.11
C SER A 12 16.11 32.27 -14.34
N ALA A 13 16.96 32.82 -13.49
CA ALA A 13 17.96 32.04 -12.74
C ALA A 13 17.30 31.17 -11.65
N SER A 14 16.41 31.76 -10.85
CA SER A 14 15.64 31.05 -9.82
C SER A 14 14.69 30.02 -10.44
N TRP A 15 14.04 30.38 -11.56
CA TRP A 15 13.18 29.50 -12.34
C TRP A 15 13.93 28.25 -12.82
N ARG A 16 15.10 28.40 -13.45
CA ARG A 16 15.90 27.27 -13.95
C ARG A 16 16.31 26.31 -12.84
N SER A 17 16.68 26.84 -11.67
CA SER A 17 17.09 26.03 -10.52
C SER A 17 15.91 25.27 -9.88
N HIS A 18 14.77 25.95 -9.68
CA HIS A 18 13.64 25.41 -8.90
C HIS A 18 12.51 24.83 -9.76
N GLN A 19 12.66 24.81 -11.10
CA GLN A 19 11.61 24.39 -12.04
C GLN A 19 10.97 23.04 -11.65
N ARG A 20 11.79 22.06 -11.24
CA ARG A 20 11.31 20.73 -10.84
C ARG A 20 10.43 20.79 -9.59
N GLN A 21 10.85 21.55 -8.58
CA GLN A 21 10.13 21.70 -7.32
C GLN A 21 8.80 22.45 -7.51
N ILE A 22 8.83 23.56 -8.27
CA ILE A 22 7.64 24.36 -8.59
C ILE A 22 6.63 23.51 -9.37
N LYS A 23 7.07 22.80 -10.43
CA LYS A 23 6.18 21.91 -11.19
C LYS A 23 5.59 20.80 -10.32
N SER A 24 6.37 20.22 -9.40
CA SER A 24 5.90 19.19 -8.47
C SER A 24 4.82 19.74 -7.53
N LEU A 25 5.04 20.94 -6.98
CA LEU A 25 4.07 21.61 -6.11
C LEU A 25 2.77 21.94 -6.84
N LEU A 26 2.84 22.56 -8.03
CA LEU A 26 1.66 22.92 -8.79
C LEU A 26 0.84 21.70 -9.22
N ARG A 27 1.51 20.58 -9.55
CA ARG A 27 0.82 19.29 -9.78
C ARG A 27 0.09 18.77 -8.55
N ARG A 28 0.65 18.96 -7.34
CA ARG A 28 -0.01 18.56 -6.08
C ARG A 28 -1.23 19.42 -5.75
N LEU A 29 -1.19 20.68 -6.16
CA LEU A 29 -2.28 21.64 -5.94
C LEU A 29 -3.31 21.67 -7.08
N GLY A 30 -3.08 20.95 -8.18
CA GLY A 30 -3.95 20.97 -9.36
C GLY A 30 -3.94 22.31 -10.11
N LEU A 31 -2.83 23.03 -10.07
CA LEU A 31 -2.67 24.36 -10.67
C LEU A 31 -1.87 24.28 -11.97
N GLY A 32 -2.26 25.10 -12.95
CA GLY A 32 -1.53 25.30 -14.19
C GLY A 32 -0.45 26.38 -14.04
N LEU A 33 0.50 26.37 -14.97
CA LEU A 33 1.59 27.34 -15.03
C LEU A 33 1.76 27.89 -16.44
N LEU A 34 1.76 29.21 -16.55
CA LEU A 34 2.10 29.95 -17.75
C LEU A 34 3.41 30.72 -17.53
N THR A 35 4.26 30.78 -18.55
CA THR A 35 5.44 31.65 -18.55
C THR A 35 5.25 32.81 -19.51
N VAL A 36 5.52 34.03 -19.06
CA VAL A 36 5.37 35.26 -19.84
C VAL A 36 6.74 35.88 -20.09
N SER A 37 7.12 36.05 -21.35
CA SER A 37 8.39 36.70 -21.72
C SER A 37 8.31 38.22 -21.62
N SER A 38 9.47 38.89 -21.56
CA SER A 38 9.53 40.36 -21.62
C SER A 38 8.99 40.97 -22.91
N ARG A 39 8.89 40.18 -23.99
CA ARG A 39 8.30 40.56 -25.28
C ARG A 39 6.79 40.26 -25.37
N GLY A 40 6.16 39.84 -24.27
CA GLY A 40 4.72 39.57 -24.22
C GLY A 40 4.31 38.15 -24.62
N ASN A 41 5.23 37.29 -25.07
CA ASN A 41 4.90 35.90 -25.41
C ASN A 41 4.50 35.10 -24.17
N VAL A 42 3.34 34.45 -24.22
CA VAL A 42 2.82 33.56 -23.18
C VAL A 42 2.95 32.10 -23.63
N VAL A 43 3.57 31.26 -22.82
CA VAL A 43 3.77 29.83 -23.10
C VAL A 43 3.21 28.99 -21.94
N PRO A 44 2.30 28.04 -22.19
CA PRO A 44 1.85 27.09 -21.18
C PRO A 44 2.94 26.05 -20.88
N VAL A 45 3.23 25.87 -19.60
CA VAL A 45 4.27 24.96 -19.10
C VAL A 45 3.70 23.76 -18.35
N LEU A 46 2.54 23.93 -17.73
CA LEU A 46 1.80 22.88 -17.03
C LEU A 46 0.31 23.20 -17.08
N ASP A 47 -0.52 22.22 -17.41
CA ASP A 47 -1.98 22.37 -17.31
C ASP A 47 -2.49 21.92 -15.94
N PRO A 48 -3.56 22.57 -15.42
CA PRO A 48 -4.19 22.17 -14.18
C PRO A 48 -4.84 20.80 -14.37
N ALA A 49 -4.45 19.83 -13.54
CA ALA A 49 -5.02 18.50 -13.55
C ALA A 49 -5.19 18.00 -12.10
N PRO A 50 -6.22 17.19 -11.79
CA PRO A 50 -6.39 16.61 -10.46
C PRO A 50 -5.13 15.85 -10.02
N TYR A 51 -4.64 16.13 -8.81
CA TYR A 51 -3.45 15.45 -8.29
C TYR A 51 -3.75 13.98 -8.00
N LYS A 52 -3.04 13.08 -8.68
CA LYS A 52 -3.02 11.65 -8.35
C LYS A 52 -1.69 11.30 -7.69
N PRO A 53 -1.65 11.05 -6.36
CA PRO A 53 -0.41 10.70 -5.68
C PRO A 53 0.14 9.37 -6.21
N ARG A 54 1.46 9.33 -6.43
CA ARG A 54 2.15 8.10 -6.81
C ARG A 54 2.25 7.18 -5.60
N SER A 55 1.68 5.97 -5.69
CA SER A 55 1.82 4.97 -4.64
C SER A 55 3.28 4.53 -4.52
N SER A 56 3.80 4.49 -3.29
CA SER A 56 5.13 3.97 -2.99
C SER A 56 5.00 2.61 -2.32
N LYS A 57 5.38 1.55 -3.06
CA LYS A 57 5.38 0.17 -2.56
C LYS A 57 6.23 0.05 -1.29
N THR A 58 7.48 0.53 -1.35
CA THR A 58 8.43 0.51 -0.22
C THR A 58 7.89 1.19 1.04
N ARG A 59 7.17 2.32 0.91
CA ARG A 59 6.60 3.01 2.07
C ARG A 59 5.45 2.20 2.68
N ARG A 60 4.60 1.61 1.84
CA ARG A 60 3.52 0.73 2.28
C ARG A 60 4.08 -0.51 2.98
N ASP A 61 5.10 -1.13 2.42
CA ASP A 61 5.73 -2.33 2.98
C ASP A 61 6.38 -2.02 4.33
N ARG A 62 7.06 -0.86 4.45
CA ARG A 62 7.61 -0.39 5.72
C ARG A 62 6.52 -0.15 6.76
N LEU A 63 5.39 0.45 6.39
CA LEU A 63 4.26 0.66 7.30
C LEU A 63 3.62 -0.66 7.76
N LEU A 64 3.47 -1.64 6.86
CA LEU A 64 2.96 -2.96 7.22
C LEU A 64 3.91 -3.70 8.16
N LYS A 65 5.23 -3.56 7.93
CA LYS A 65 6.27 -4.09 8.81
C LYS A 65 6.21 -3.43 10.19
N GLU A 66 6.18 -2.11 10.24
CA GLU A 66 6.08 -1.32 11.49
C GLU A 66 4.81 -1.66 12.29
N PHE A 67 3.67 -1.84 11.62
CA PHE A 67 2.43 -2.28 12.27
C PHE A 67 2.54 -3.70 12.84
N THR A 68 3.33 -4.57 12.20
CA THR A 68 3.58 -5.93 12.68
C THR A 68 4.49 -5.92 13.91
N GLU A 69 5.58 -5.16 13.86
CA GLU A 69 6.54 -5.05 14.96
C GLU A 69 5.92 -4.38 16.20
N ARG A 70 4.99 -3.43 16.02
CA ARG A 70 4.34 -2.72 17.13
C ARG A 70 3.19 -3.45 17.82
N ILE A 71 2.64 -4.50 17.22
CA ILE A 71 1.59 -5.32 17.88
C ILE A 71 2.20 -6.25 18.95
N GLY A 72 3.52 -6.18 19.19
CA GLY A 72 4.20 -6.91 20.25
C GLY A 72 3.92 -6.45 21.68
N ASP A 73 3.37 -5.25 21.92
CA ASP A 73 3.09 -4.77 23.28
C ASP A 73 1.61 -4.35 23.46
N PRO A 74 0.83 -5.12 24.25
CA PRO A 74 -0.57 -4.84 24.54
C PRO A 74 -0.71 -3.94 25.77
N GLU A 75 -0.22 -2.69 25.74
CA GLU A 75 -0.43 -1.77 26.87
C GLU A 75 -1.31 -0.56 26.46
N THR A 76 -2.57 -0.68 26.86
CA THR A 76 -3.59 0.29 27.28
C THR A 76 -3.46 1.77 26.87
N GLY A 77 -4.42 2.24 26.06
CA GLY A 77 -4.69 3.68 25.88
C GLY A 77 -5.84 3.99 24.93
N GLY A 78 -7.08 4.01 25.42
CA GLY A 78 -8.21 4.79 24.86
C GLY A 78 -9.14 4.10 23.85
N SER A 79 -10.37 3.78 24.32
CA SER A 79 -11.58 3.27 23.64
C SER A 79 -11.57 1.81 23.10
N PRO A 80 -12.45 0.93 23.63
CA PRO A 80 -12.52 -0.48 23.27
C PRO A 80 -13.46 -0.71 22.09
N SER A 81 -12.93 -0.90 20.89
CA SER A 81 -13.69 -1.66 19.88
C SER A 81 -12.78 -2.15 18.77
N GLN A 82 -12.38 -3.41 18.91
CA GLN A 82 -11.76 -4.30 17.93
C GLN A 82 -10.50 -3.76 17.26
N LYS A 83 -9.35 -4.36 17.60
CA LYS A 83 -8.10 -4.21 16.83
C LYS A 83 -8.40 -4.53 15.35
N ARG A 84 -8.69 -3.49 14.55
CA ARG A 84 -9.05 -3.66 13.13
C ARG A 84 -7.85 -4.17 12.38
N LEU A 85 -7.89 -5.45 12.02
CA LEU A 85 -6.91 -6.06 11.15
C LEU A 85 -6.91 -5.30 9.82
N THR A 86 -5.72 -4.93 9.30
CA THR A 86 -5.68 -4.30 7.97
C THR A 86 -6.21 -5.28 6.92
N ALA A 87 -6.89 -4.77 5.89
CA ALA A 87 -7.39 -5.60 4.80
C ALA A 87 -6.29 -6.46 4.15
N TYR A 88 -5.04 -5.96 4.13
CA TYR A 88 -3.91 -6.75 3.64
C TYR A 88 -3.68 -8.01 4.46
N ARG A 89 -3.73 -7.89 5.78
CA ARG A 89 -3.50 -9.00 6.68
C ARG A 89 -4.67 -9.99 6.72
N GLN A 90 -5.91 -9.50 6.58
CA GLN A 90 -7.07 -10.38 6.36
C GLN A 90 -6.87 -11.27 5.12
N ASP A 91 -6.40 -10.69 4.02
CA ASP A 91 -6.14 -11.44 2.78
C ASP A 91 -4.99 -12.44 2.93
N VAL A 92 -3.92 -12.08 3.64
CA VAL A 92 -2.83 -13.01 3.96
C VAL A 92 -3.35 -14.20 4.75
N LEU A 93 -4.17 -13.97 5.78
CA LEU A 93 -4.74 -15.04 6.59
C LEU A 93 -5.68 -15.94 5.79
N ARG A 94 -6.51 -15.38 4.90
CA ARG A 94 -7.34 -16.17 3.98
C ARG A 94 -6.49 -17.09 3.09
N CYS A 95 -5.43 -16.55 2.49
CA CYS A 95 -4.51 -17.34 1.66
C CYS A 95 -3.79 -18.42 2.49
N ALA A 96 -3.37 -18.09 3.71
CA ALA A 96 -2.67 -19.02 4.59
C ALA A 96 -3.57 -20.17 5.05
N ARG A 97 -4.82 -19.88 5.43
CA ARG A 97 -5.80 -20.91 5.81
C ARG A 97 -6.10 -21.86 4.66
N GLU A 98 -6.34 -21.33 3.46
CA GLU A 98 -6.58 -22.15 2.27
C GLU A 98 -5.41 -23.09 1.98
N LEU A 99 -4.17 -22.60 2.04
CA LEU A 99 -2.98 -23.43 1.84
C LEU A 99 -2.72 -24.42 2.98
N ALA A 100 -3.17 -24.12 4.20
CA ALA A 100 -3.10 -25.05 5.32
C ALA A 100 -4.04 -26.25 5.13
N GLU A 101 -5.24 -26.02 4.60
CA GLU A 101 -6.27 -27.03 4.39
C GLU A 101 -6.02 -27.86 3.12
N SER A 102 -5.69 -27.19 2.01
CA SER A 102 -5.56 -27.81 0.69
C SER A 102 -4.12 -28.22 0.33
N GLY A 103 -3.12 -27.76 1.08
CA GLY A 103 -1.70 -28.02 0.84
C GLY A 103 -1.13 -27.25 -0.36
N VAL A 104 -0.36 -27.93 -1.23
CA VAL A 104 0.28 -27.30 -2.39
C VAL A 104 -0.75 -26.89 -3.43
N MET A 105 -0.90 -25.59 -3.69
CA MET A 105 -1.88 -25.07 -4.64
C MET A 105 -1.29 -24.12 -5.68
N LYS A 106 -1.94 -24.09 -6.84
CA LYS A 106 -1.67 -23.11 -7.89
C LYS A 106 -2.23 -21.74 -7.46
N VAL A 107 -1.49 -20.67 -7.72
CA VAL A 107 -1.87 -19.28 -7.38
C VAL A 107 -3.25 -18.89 -7.94
N SER A 108 -3.65 -19.42 -9.10
CA SER A 108 -4.98 -19.16 -9.66
C SER A 108 -6.08 -19.78 -8.79
N HIS A 109 -5.90 -21.01 -8.34
CA HIS A 109 -6.88 -21.67 -7.48
C HIS A 109 -6.95 -21.02 -6.10
N VAL A 110 -5.81 -20.63 -5.50
CA VAL A 110 -5.82 -19.87 -4.23
C VAL A 110 -6.65 -18.59 -4.37
N ARG A 111 -6.51 -17.86 -5.49
CA ARG A 111 -7.32 -16.66 -5.76
C ARG A 111 -8.81 -16.96 -5.86
N GLU A 112 -9.15 -18.04 -6.55
CA GLU A 112 -10.54 -18.48 -6.77
C GLU A 112 -11.20 -18.94 -5.46
N CYS A 113 -10.51 -19.76 -4.65
CA CYS A 113 -11.04 -20.25 -3.37
C CYS A 113 -11.19 -19.14 -2.32
N THR A 114 -10.25 -18.19 -2.27
CA THR A 114 -10.21 -17.17 -1.21
C THR A 114 -10.88 -15.85 -1.58
N ASP A 115 -11.24 -15.67 -2.86
CA ASP A 115 -11.64 -14.40 -3.49
C ASP A 115 -10.62 -13.24 -3.31
N VAL A 116 -9.36 -13.58 -3.03
CA VAL A 116 -8.30 -12.59 -2.83
C VAL A 116 -7.63 -12.28 -4.16
N GLN A 117 -8.09 -11.23 -4.84
CA GLN A 117 -7.55 -10.80 -6.15
C GLN A 117 -6.02 -10.59 -6.15
N ARG A 118 -5.46 -10.15 -5.01
CA ARG A 118 -4.01 -9.92 -4.82
C ARG A 118 -3.22 -11.14 -4.32
N ALA A 119 -3.80 -12.35 -4.30
CA ALA A 119 -3.14 -13.55 -3.76
C ALA A 119 -1.76 -13.79 -4.37
N GLY A 120 -1.62 -13.62 -5.69
CA GLY A 120 -0.33 -13.78 -6.36
C GLY A 120 0.74 -12.77 -5.95
N GLN A 121 0.36 -11.57 -5.52
CA GLN A 121 1.30 -10.60 -4.95
C GLN A 121 1.66 -11.00 -3.52
N ILE A 122 0.67 -11.37 -2.70
CA ILE A 122 0.86 -11.80 -1.31
C ILE A 122 1.85 -12.97 -1.21
N LEU A 123 1.62 -14.03 -1.99
CA LEU A 123 2.45 -15.24 -1.96
C LEU A 123 3.88 -14.98 -2.46
N ARG A 124 4.04 -14.03 -3.38
CA ARG A 124 5.35 -13.66 -3.94
C ARG A 124 6.14 -12.74 -3.02
N ASP A 125 5.50 -11.68 -2.51
CA ASP A 125 6.14 -10.69 -1.66
C ASP A 125 6.44 -11.29 -0.27
N ASN A 126 5.64 -12.27 0.17
CA ASN A 126 5.85 -13.11 1.35
C ASN A 126 6.35 -12.35 2.59
N HIS A 127 5.72 -11.20 2.88
CA HIS A 127 6.16 -10.28 3.93
C HIS A 127 6.30 -10.92 5.33
N TYR A 128 5.59 -12.02 5.57
CA TYR A 128 5.61 -12.76 6.83
C TYR A 128 6.52 -14.01 6.80
N GLY A 129 6.99 -14.44 5.63
CA GLY A 129 7.74 -15.69 5.49
C GLY A 129 6.88 -16.95 5.67
N TRP A 130 5.58 -16.84 5.42
CA TRP A 130 4.61 -17.92 5.66
C TRP A 130 4.40 -18.83 4.45
N PHE A 131 4.88 -18.44 3.27
CA PHE A 131 4.62 -19.17 2.03
C PHE A 131 5.92 -19.66 1.42
N ASP A 132 5.93 -20.92 0.97
CA ASP A 132 7.05 -21.50 0.25
C ASP A 132 6.65 -21.78 -1.20
N ARG A 133 7.56 -21.49 -2.14
CA ARG A 133 7.34 -21.73 -3.56
C ARG A 133 7.86 -23.11 -3.94
N VAL A 134 6.95 -24.05 -4.13
CA VAL A 134 7.28 -25.43 -4.54
C VAL A 134 7.74 -25.48 -6.00
N LYS A 135 7.04 -24.77 -6.89
CA LYS A 135 7.41 -24.62 -8.31
C LYS A 135 6.79 -23.34 -8.89
N THR A 136 7.00 -23.08 -10.16
CA THR A 136 6.46 -21.87 -10.81
C THR A 136 4.94 -21.81 -10.71
N GLY A 137 4.45 -20.81 -9.97
CA GLY A 137 3.02 -20.58 -9.78
C GLY A 137 2.34 -21.52 -8.78
N TYR A 138 3.09 -22.32 -8.03
CA TYR A 138 2.56 -23.20 -6.98
C TYR A 138 3.24 -22.88 -5.65
N TYR A 139 2.43 -22.80 -4.60
CA TYR A 139 2.84 -22.43 -3.26
C TYR A 139 2.24 -23.39 -2.24
N GLU A 140 2.90 -23.50 -1.11
CA GLU A 140 2.41 -24.17 0.09
C GLU A 140 2.62 -23.26 1.30
N LEU A 141 1.99 -23.61 2.42
CA LEU A 141 2.25 -22.94 3.69
C LEU A 141 3.56 -23.48 4.28
N SER A 142 4.46 -22.58 4.66
CA SER A 142 5.75 -22.94 5.25
C SER A 142 5.56 -23.49 6.67
N PRO A 143 6.54 -24.23 7.23
CA PRO A 143 6.51 -24.64 8.63
C PRO A 143 6.40 -23.47 9.62
N LYS A 144 6.93 -22.29 9.25
CA LYS A 144 6.74 -21.05 10.00
C LYS A 144 5.27 -20.58 9.92
N GLY A 145 4.71 -20.58 8.71
CA GLY A 145 3.31 -20.24 8.48
C GLY A 145 2.36 -21.13 9.27
N HIS A 146 2.58 -22.45 9.31
CA HIS A 146 1.73 -23.37 10.09
C HIS A 146 1.72 -23.06 11.59
N ARG A 147 2.89 -22.76 12.19
CA ARG A 147 2.98 -22.42 13.62
C ARG A 147 2.31 -21.09 13.92
N GLU A 148 2.69 -20.05 13.19
CA GLU A 148 2.17 -18.71 13.46
C GLU A 148 0.69 -18.58 13.09
N LEU A 149 0.20 -19.31 12.07
CA LEU A 149 -1.23 -19.31 11.74
C LEU A 149 -2.09 -19.83 12.89
N ALA A 150 -1.60 -20.79 13.67
CA ALA A 150 -2.30 -21.27 14.87
C ALA A 150 -2.42 -20.15 15.93
N ASP A 151 -1.33 -19.43 16.18
CA ASP A 151 -1.33 -18.27 17.10
C ASP A 151 -2.30 -17.18 16.62
N TRP A 152 -2.41 -16.98 15.30
CA TRP A 152 -3.35 -16.02 14.71
C TRP A 152 -4.80 -16.49 14.73
N ALA A 153 -5.07 -17.80 14.65
CA ALA A 153 -6.41 -18.35 14.80
C ALA A 153 -6.93 -18.12 16.23
N GLU A 154 -6.10 -18.40 17.24
CA GLU A 154 -6.41 -18.11 18.65
C GLU A 154 -6.63 -16.62 18.88
N ALA A 155 -5.78 -15.76 18.30
CA ALA A 155 -5.96 -14.32 18.37
C ALA A 155 -7.25 -13.85 17.69
N LEU A 156 -7.61 -14.39 16.51
CA LEU A 156 -8.86 -14.07 15.81
C LEU A 156 -10.09 -14.51 16.60
N GLU A 157 -10.08 -15.69 17.21
CA GLU A 157 -11.13 -16.16 18.11
C GLU A 157 -11.26 -15.28 19.36
N ALA A 158 -10.14 -14.74 19.85
CA ALA A 158 -10.15 -13.73 20.92
C ALA A 158 -10.67 -12.35 20.43
N PHE A 159 -10.63 -12.05 19.12
CA PHE A 159 -11.11 -10.80 18.53
C PHE A 159 -12.56 -10.84 18.04
N GLU A 160 -13.09 -12.01 17.70
CA GLU A 160 -14.51 -12.24 17.47
C GLU A 160 -15.15 -12.71 18.77
N PRO A 161 -15.72 -11.83 19.62
CA PRO A 161 -16.52 -12.31 20.73
C PRO A 161 -17.64 -13.15 20.13
N ARG A 162 -17.67 -14.44 20.51
CA ARG A 162 -18.68 -15.42 20.10
C ARG A 162 -20.03 -14.73 19.99
N SER A 163 -20.51 -14.56 18.76
CA SER A 163 -21.90 -14.21 18.53
C SER A 163 -22.72 -15.36 19.10
N ASN A 164 -23.26 -15.14 20.30
CA ASN A 164 -24.12 -16.07 21.00
C ASN A 164 -25.27 -16.46 20.06
N PRO A 165 -25.54 -17.75 19.81
CA PRO A 165 -26.73 -18.14 19.06
C PRO A 165 -27.94 -17.88 19.97
N GLY A 166 -28.74 -16.88 19.60
CA GLY A 166 -30.08 -16.63 20.15
C GLY A 166 -31.13 -17.09 19.18
#